data_AF-A0A0D6N6Q4-F1
#
_entry.id   AF-A0A0D6N6Q4-F1
#
_cell.length_a   1.000
_cell.length_b   1.000
_cell.length_c   1.000
_cell.angle_alpha   90.00
_cell.angle_beta   90.00
_cell.angle_gamma   90.00
#
_symmetry.space_group_name_H-M   'P 1'
#
loop_
_entity.id
_entity.type
_entity.pdbx_description
1 polymer ?
#
loop_
_entity_poly.entity_id
_entity_poly.type
_entity_poly.pdbx_seq_one_letter_code
_entity_poly.pdbx_strand_id
1 'polypeptide(L)'
;MLSQGGFALPKPTVDKTEVGGRTQYQVVARDMPEARRILRDLQRKFPKIDVESELTKVQARTSYPKGMVEIPCQIGGVQAGRSIVKSAVALVHDSGIPAVACDQALVYLRDQNAPACFGYYSTTDLLIERPVGVPLHCVAVSGNSTTGMLLGYVEYFGFLRAVVLLSETYIGPDIENCYAIDPTTGMQFDLSVRLQFSQADMVDIFDYKHCDNEATKQAADAVFGPGVARKRQREQSHAVNEAVQYAFENCGAQPGDILTEEQLRIIARLMSERLIPFIVSLNQPRPLPPRRNLRSDIKDQSGT
;
A
#
# COMPACT_ATOMS: atom_id res chain seq x y z
N MET A 1 12.77 -3.68 -12.45
CA MET A 1 11.61 -4.41 -11.91
C MET A 1 11.73 -5.87 -12.26
N LEU A 2 11.31 -6.77 -11.38
CA LEU A 2 11.10 -8.18 -11.73
C LEU A 2 9.80 -8.30 -12.55
N SER A 3 9.68 -9.36 -13.36
CA SER A 3 8.51 -9.63 -14.21
C SER A 3 7.17 -9.82 -13.47
N GLN A 4 7.18 -9.80 -12.14
CA GLN A 4 6.04 -10.05 -11.24
C GLN A 4 5.76 -8.85 -10.30
N GLY A 5 6.21 -7.64 -10.62
CA GLY A 5 5.93 -6.44 -9.81
C GLY A 5 6.73 -6.34 -8.50
N GLY A 6 7.78 -7.15 -8.34
CA GLY A 6 8.69 -7.08 -7.20
C GLY A 6 9.80 -6.02 -7.37
N PHE A 7 10.21 -5.42 -6.25
CA PHE A 7 11.46 -4.67 -6.19
C PHE A 7 12.64 -5.61 -6.45
N ALA A 8 13.34 -5.40 -7.55
CA ALA A 8 14.64 -6.03 -7.71
C ALA A 8 15.62 -5.30 -6.80
N LEU A 9 16.15 -5.99 -5.80
CA LEU A 9 17.33 -5.49 -5.09
C LEU A 9 18.43 -5.19 -6.13
N PRO A 10 19.25 -4.15 -5.91
CA PRO A 10 20.40 -3.89 -6.76
C PRO A 10 21.20 -5.18 -6.95
N LYS A 11 21.56 -5.49 -8.19
CA LYS A 11 22.42 -6.64 -8.46
C LYS A 11 23.77 -6.41 -7.77
N PRO A 12 24.39 -7.44 -7.18
CA PRO A 12 25.74 -7.32 -6.68
C PRO A 12 26.67 -6.91 -7.83
N THR A 13 27.62 -6.01 -7.55
CA THR A 13 28.62 -5.54 -8.53
C THR A 13 30.03 -5.90 -8.08
N VAL A 14 30.89 -6.18 -9.05
CA VAL A 14 32.33 -6.40 -8.85
C VAL A 14 33.05 -5.58 -9.90
N ASP A 15 33.43 -4.36 -9.53
CA ASP A 15 34.08 -3.42 -10.43
C ASP A 15 35.59 -3.55 -10.30
N LYS A 16 36.30 -3.66 -11.43
CA LYS A 16 37.76 -3.78 -11.51
C LYS A 16 38.35 -2.45 -11.96
N THR A 17 39.30 -1.90 -11.20
CA THR A 17 40.12 -0.76 -11.62
C THR A 17 41.61 -1.11 -11.54
N GLU A 18 42.41 -0.56 -12.45
CA GLU A 18 43.87 -0.68 -12.41
C GLU A 18 44.46 0.64 -11.95
N VAL A 19 45.12 0.61 -10.79
CA VAL A 19 45.73 1.78 -10.16
C VAL A 19 47.20 1.45 -9.86
N GLY A 20 48.11 2.13 -10.55
CA GLY A 20 49.56 1.99 -10.31
C GLY A 20 50.10 0.56 -10.46
N GLY A 21 49.61 -0.19 -11.45
CA GLY A 21 50.01 -1.59 -11.69
C GLY A 21 49.42 -2.62 -10.71
N ARG A 22 48.51 -2.20 -9.83
CA ARG A 22 47.73 -3.09 -8.96
C ARG A 22 46.28 -3.11 -9.41
N THR A 23 45.68 -4.30 -9.41
CA THR A 23 44.25 -4.47 -9.64
C THR A 23 43.49 -4.26 -8.33
N GLN A 24 42.54 -3.33 -8.33
CA GLN A 24 41.63 -3.08 -7.23
C GLN A 24 40.23 -3.57 -7.61
N TYR A 25 39.57 -4.25 -6.67
CA TYR A 25 38.19 -4.72 -6.80
C TYR A 25 37.29 -3.96 -5.84
N GLN A 26 36.21 -3.38 -6.34
CA GLN A 26 35.14 -2.84 -5.53
C GLN A 26 33.94 -3.80 -5.60
N VAL A 27 33.58 -4.37 -4.46
CA VAL A 27 32.49 -5.34 -4.35
C VAL A 27 31.30 -4.71 -3.65
N VAL A 28 30.12 -4.81 -4.25
CA VAL A 28 28.84 -4.48 -3.62
C VAL A 28 28.00 -5.75 -3.58
N ALA A 29 27.51 -6.10 -2.39
CA ALA A 29 26.67 -7.26 -2.15
C ALA A 29 25.41 -6.84 -1.38
N ARG A 30 24.35 -7.66 -1.45
CA ARG A 30 23.08 -7.38 -0.75
C ARG A 30 23.14 -7.74 0.73
N ASP A 31 23.96 -8.72 1.09
CA ASP A 31 24.12 -9.21 2.45
C ASP A 31 25.53 -9.83 2.66
N MET A 32 25.86 -10.12 3.92
CA MET A 32 27.14 -10.72 4.31
C MET A 32 27.38 -12.12 3.69
N PRO A 33 26.39 -13.04 3.65
CA PRO A 33 26.54 -14.31 2.93
C PRO A 33 26.92 -14.15 1.45
N GLU A 34 26.28 -13.21 0.74
CA GLU A 34 26.57 -12.91 -0.66
C GLU A 34 27.96 -12.29 -0.83
N ALA A 35 28.36 -11.37 0.06
CA ALA A 35 29.71 -10.80 0.07
C ALA A 35 30.78 -11.90 0.20
N ARG A 36 30.60 -12.83 1.16
CA ARG A 36 31.52 -13.96 1.36
C ARG A 36 31.60 -14.86 0.12
N ARG A 37 30.46 -15.13 -0.53
CA ARG A 37 30.43 -15.93 -1.76
C ARG A 37 31.25 -15.26 -2.88
N ILE A 38 31.04 -13.95 -3.10
CA ILE A 38 31.76 -13.18 -4.12
C ILE A 38 33.26 -13.16 -3.84
N LEU A 39 33.67 -12.94 -2.58
CA LEU A 39 35.07 -12.94 -2.18
C LEU A 39 35.74 -14.31 -2.37
N ARG A 40 35.04 -15.41 -2.09
CA ARG A 40 35.55 -16.77 -2.37
C ARG A 40 35.76 -17.01 -3.87
N ASP A 41 34.85 -16.52 -4.71
CA ASP A 41 35.00 -16.63 -6.17
C ASP A 41 36.17 -15.77 -6.68
N LEU A 42 36.45 -14.62 -6.05
CA LEU A 42 37.65 -13.83 -6.33
C LEU A 42 38.92 -14.51 -5.83
N GLN A 43 38.91 -15.13 -4.64
CA GLN A 43 40.04 -15.88 -4.10
C GLN A 43 40.46 -17.05 -5.02
N ARG A 44 39.50 -17.74 -5.64
CA ARG A 44 39.79 -18.79 -6.64
C ARG A 44 40.61 -18.28 -7.82
N LYS A 45 40.41 -17.02 -8.23
CA LYS A 45 41.15 -16.36 -9.31
C LYS A 45 42.44 -15.71 -8.82
N PHE A 46 42.46 -15.26 -7.57
CA PHE A 46 43.59 -14.58 -6.94
C PHE A 46 43.82 -15.15 -5.54
N PRO A 47 44.63 -16.22 -5.40
CA PRO A 47 44.81 -16.94 -4.14
C PRO A 47 45.36 -16.11 -2.97
N LYS A 48 45.91 -14.92 -3.25
CA LYS A 48 46.43 -13.98 -2.24
C LYS A 48 45.33 -13.20 -1.51
N ILE A 49 44.08 -13.27 -1.96
CA ILE A 49 42.95 -12.64 -1.27
C ILE A 49 42.61 -13.49 -0.05
N ASP A 50 42.66 -12.88 1.12
CA ASP A 50 42.16 -13.46 2.36
C ASP A 50 40.72 -12.99 2.59
N VAL A 51 39.77 -13.91 2.42
CA VAL A 51 38.34 -13.62 2.49
C VAL A 51 37.94 -13.09 3.85
N GLU A 52 38.47 -13.66 4.94
CA GLU A 52 38.00 -13.30 6.28
C GLU A 52 38.53 -11.93 6.71
N SER A 53 39.77 -11.57 6.35
CA SER A 53 40.28 -10.21 6.62
C SER A 53 39.68 -9.13 5.73
N GLU A 54 39.17 -9.45 4.54
CA GLU A 54 38.41 -8.48 3.74
C GLU A 54 36.96 -8.34 4.23
N LEU A 55 36.36 -9.40 4.77
CA LEU A 55 35.02 -9.35 5.36
C LEU A 55 34.93 -8.42 6.58
N THR A 56 36.01 -8.26 7.35
CA THR A 56 36.04 -7.32 8.49
C THR A 56 36.04 -5.85 8.05
N LYS A 57 36.37 -5.57 6.78
CA LYS A 57 36.37 -4.22 6.20
C LYS A 57 35.04 -3.87 5.53
N VAL A 58 34.09 -4.79 5.49
CA VAL A 58 32.79 -4.56 4.86
C VAL A 58 32.03 -3.46 5.59
N GLN A 59 31.54 -2.49 4.83
CA GLN A 59 30.73 -1.39 5.34
C GLN A 59 29.29 -1.53 4.84
N ALA A 60 28.34 -1.62 5.77
CA ALA A 60 26.93 -1.55 5.44
C ALA A 60 26.60 -0.15 4.88
N ARG A 61 25.94 -0.12 3.72
CA ARG A 61 25.47 1.12 3.08
C ARG A 61 23.98 1.06 2.82
N THR A 62 23.30 2.14 3.14
CA THR A 62 21.88 2.34 2.83
C THR A 62 21.72 2.94 1.45
N SER A 63 20.76 2.45 0.69
CA SER A 63 20.39 3.01 -0.61
C SER A 63 18.87 3.07 -0.74
N TYR A 64 18.38 4.14 -1.37
CA TYR A 64 16.96 4.33 -1.60
C TYR A 64 16.58 3.96 -3.03
N PRO A 65 15.39 3.38 -3.26
CA PRO A 65 14.88 3.13 -4.59
C PRO A 65 14.90 4.41 -5.45
N LYS A 66 15.36 4.28 -6.69
CA LYS A 66 15.33 5.36 -7.67
C LYS A 66 14.11 5.23 -8.57
N GLY A 67 13.46 6.36 -8.84
CA GLY A 67 12.34 6.44 -9.79
C GLY A 67 10.98 6.08 -9.18
N MET A 68 9.97 5.92 -10.05
CA MET A 68 8.61 5.58 -9.65
C MET A 68 8.48 4.10 -9.32
N VAL A 69 7.72 3.81 -8.27
CA VAL A 69 7.28 2.46 -7.94
C VAL A 69 5.94 2.26 -8.62
N GLU A 70 5.91 1.40 -9.63
CA GLU A 70 4.66 0.94 -10.21
C GLU A 70 4.18 -0.28 -9.42
N ILE A 71 3.03 -0.13 -8.78
CA ILE A 71 2.34 -1.24 -8.13
C ILE A 71 1.20 -1.62 -9.07
N PRO A 72 1.26 -2.79 -9.74
CA PRO A 72 0.13 -3.26 -10.52
C PRO A 72 -1.04 -3.46 -9.56
N CYS A 73 -2.06 -2.63 -9.71
CA CYS A 73 -3.27 -2.71 -8.91
C CYS A 73 -4.38 -3.25 -9.81
N GLN A 74 -4.82 -4.47 -9.52
CA GLN A 74 -6.02 -5.04 -10.12
C GLN A 74 -7.06 -5.15 -9.02
N ILE A 75 -8.05 -4.27 -9.11
CA ILE A 75 -9.20 -4.22 -8.22
C ILE A 75 -10.44 -4.42 -9.09
N GLY A 76 -11.23 -5.45 -8.77
CA GLY A 76 -12.47 -5.76 -9.49
C GLY A 76 -12.49 -7.16 -10.09
N GLY A 77 -13.41 -7.38 -11.02
CA GLY A 77 -13.72 -8.69 -11.61
C GLY A 77 -14.81 -9.46 -10.86
N VAL A 78 -15.27 -10.55 -11.46
CA VAL A 78 -16.43 -11.33 -10.98
C VAL A 78 -16.27 -11.81 -9.54
N GLN A 79 -15.07 -12.27 -9.16
CA GLN A 79 -14.81 -12.76 -7.80
C GLN A 79 -14.78 -11.63 -6.77
N ALA A 80 -14.26 -10.45 -7.13
CA ALA A 80 -14.28 -9.29 -6.25
C ALA A 80 -15.71 -8.82 -5.97
N GLY A 81 -16.56 -8.80 -7.00
CA GLY A 81 -17.99 -8.52 -6.86
C GLY A 81 -18.70 -9.47 -5.89
N ARG A 82 -18.46 -10.78 -6.03
CA ARG A 82 -18.99 -11.79 -5.09
C ARG A 82 -18.48 -11.58 -3.67
N SER A 83 -17.21 -11.18 -3.49
CA SER A 83 -16.67 -10.86 -2.17
C SER A 83 -17.35 -9.63 -1.55
N ILE A 84 -17.61 -8.58 -2.33
CA ILE A 84 -18.36 -7.39 -1.90
C ILE A 84 -19.74 -7.81 -1.37
N VAL A 85 -20.51 -8.54 -2.19
CA VAL A 85 -21.87 -8.94 -1.83
C VAL A 85 -21.86 -9.89 -0.62
N LYS A 86 -20.91 -10.82 -0.55
CA LYS A 86 -20.77 -11.73 0.59
C LYS A 86 -20.51 -10.99 1.91
N SER A 87 -19.66 -9.96 1.90
CA SER A 87 -19.40 -9.15 3.10
C SER A 87 -20.66 -8.45 3.61
N ALA A 88 -21.47 -7.88 2.71
CA ALA A 88 -22.73 -7.25 3.07
C ALA A 88 -23.75 -8.27 3.64
N VAL A 89 -23.91 -9.44 2.99
CA VAL A 89 -24.79 -10.52 3.50
C VAL A 89 -24.32 -11.02 4.87
N ALA A 90 -23.02 -11.13 5.10
CA ALA A 90 -22.47 -11.52 6.39
C ALA A 90 -22.86 -10.52 7.49
N LEU A 91 -22.78 -9.21 7.22
CA LEU A 91 -23.19 -8.19 8.18
C LEU A 91 -24.71 -8.18 8.42
N VAL A 92 -25.54 -8.43 7.40
CA VAL A 92 -26.99 -8.63 7.59
C VAL A 92 -27.26 -9.78 8.56
N HIS A 93 -26.60 -10.92 8.35
CA HIS A 93 -26.72 -12.09 9.22
C HIS A 93 -26.26 -11.80 10.66
N ASP A 94 -25.13 -11.12 10.81
CA ASP A 94 -24.62 -10.69 12.11
C ASP A 94 -25.60 -9.72 12.82
N SER A 95 -26.35 -8.94 12.05
CA SER A 95 -27.41 -8.05 12.56
C SER A 95 -28.70 -8.80 12.96
N GLY A 96 -28.72 -10.13 12.91
CA GLY A 96 -29.85 -10.97 13.30
C GLY A 96 -30.89 -11.21 12.21
N ILE A 97 -30.66 -10.74 10.98
CA ILE A 97 -31.56 -11.00 9.84
C ILE A 97 -31.08 -12.24 9.09
N PRO A 98 -31.93 -13.26 8.86
CA PRO A 98 -31.53 -14.47 8.15
C PRO A 98 -31.01 -14.15 6.74
N ALA A 99 -29.92 -14.79 6.32
CA ALA A 99 -29.35 -14.57 4.99
C ALA A 99 -30.33 -14.85 3.83
N VAL A 100 -31.37 -15.67 4.08
CA VAL A 100 -32.45 -15.93 3.12
C VAL A 100 -33.29 -14.69 2.78
N ALA A 101 -33.25 -13.65 3.61
CA ALA A 101 -33.87 -12.35 3.33
C ALA A 101 -33.10 -11.53 2.29
N CYS A 102 -31.86 -11.91 1.95
CA CYS A 102 -31.04 -11.29 0.90
C CYS A 102 -31.23 -12.03 -0.44
N ASP A 103 -32.47 -12.15 -0.91
CA ASP A 103 -32.86 -12.97 -2.06
C ASP A 103 -32.04 -12.66 -3.34
N GLN A 104 -31.92 -11.38 -3.70
CA GLN A 104 -31.14 -10.96 -4.88
C GLN A 104 -29.66 -11.27 -4.73
N ALA A 105 -29.10 -11.01 -3.54
CA ALA A 105 -27.71 -11.32 -3.25
C ALA A 105 -27.44 -12.83 -3.30
N LEU A 106 -28.36 -13.66 -2.80
CA LEU A 106 -28.21 -15.12 -2.83
C LEU A 106 -28.27 -15.68 -4.25
N VAL A 107 -29.12 -15.14 -5.11
CA VAL A 107 -29.14 -15.49 -6.55
C VAL A 107 -27.77 -15.17 -7.15
N TYR A 108 -27.30 -13.93 -6.98
CA TYR A 108 -26.00 -13.51 -7.49
C TYR A 108 -24.86 -14.39 -6.95
N LEU A 109 -24.82 -14.70 -5.65
CA LEU A 109 -23.75 -15.47 -5.03
C LEU A 109 -23.75 -16.96 -5.42
N ARG A 110 -24.89 -17.55 -5.77
CA ARG A 110 -25.02 -18.98 -6.09
C ARG A 110 -24.91 -19.29 -7.58
N ASP A 111 -25.42 -18.41 -8.44
CA ASP A 111 -25.34 -18.58 -9.89
C ASP A 111 -24.19 -17.74 -10.46
N GLN A 112 -23.29 -18.39 -11.19
CA GLN A 112 -22.14 -17.72 -11.82
C GLN A 112 -22.54 -16.73 -12.92
N ASN A 113 -23.71 -16.95 -13.54
CA ASN A 113 -24.22 -16.16 -14.66
C ASN A 113 -25.26 -15.11 -14.23
N ALA A 114 -25.61 -15.05 -12.94
CA ALA A 114 -26.56 -14.06 -12.45
C ALA A 114 -26.03 -12.64 -12.62
N PRO A 115 -26.90 -11.66 -12.93
CA PRO A 115 -26.51 -10.26 -13.03
C PRO A 115 -25.98 -9.75 -11.68
N ALA A 116 -25.06 -8.79 -11.73
CA ALA A 116 -24.54 -8.16 -10.53
C ALA A 116 -25.65 -7.42 -9.79
N CYS A 117 -25.72 -7.60 -8.48
CA CYS A 117 -26.60 -6.85 -7.58
C CYS A 117 -25.84 -5.73 -6.83
N PHE A 118 -24.78 -5.20 -7.44
CA PHE A 118 -23.98 -4.11 -6.87
C PHE A 118 -23.46 -3.20 -7.98
N GLY A 119 -23.15 -1.95 -7.61
CA GLY A 119 -22.46 -1.00 -8.49
C GLY A 119 -21.46 -0.14 -7.71
N TYR A 120 -20.42 0.35 -8.39
CA TYR A 120 -19.45 1.25 -7.78
C TYR A 120 -20.04 2.65 -7.62
N TYR A 121 -19.68 3.30 -6.52
CA TYR A 121 -20.28 4.58 -6.12
C TYR A 121 -19.21 5.55 -5.60
N SER A 122 -18.80 6.51 -6.42
CA SER A 122 -17.78 7.49 -6.04
C SER A 122 -18.27 8.94 -6.02
N THR A 123 -19.42 9.24 -6.61
CA THR A 123 -19.95 10.61 -6.74
C THR A 123 -20.11 11.36 -5.42
N THR A 124 -20.57 10.68 -4.36
CA THR A 124 -20.78 11.29 -3.04
C THR A 124 -20.20 10.41 -1.94
N ASP A 125 -19.71 11.02 -0.85
CA ASP A 125 -19.31 10.29 0.33
C ASP A 125 -20.53 9.96 1.21
N LEU A 126 -20.78 8.67 1.37
CA LEU A 126 -21.93 8.16 2.14
C LEU A 126 -21.64 8.08 3.63
N LEU A 127 -20.37 8.08 4.04
CA LEU A 127 -19.99 8.06 5.46
C LEU A 127 -20.27 9.40 6.12
N ILE A 128 -20.88 9.34 7.31
CA ILE A 128 -21.05 10.48 8.20
C ILE A 128 -19.80 10.58 9.08
N GLU A 129 -19.25 11.79 9.23
CA GLU A 129 -18.07 12.07 10.07
C GLU A 129 -16.83 11.20 9.75
N ARG A 130 -16.54 11.02 8.45
CA ARG A 130 -15.40 10.21 7.99
C ARG A 130 -14.09 10.63 8.69
N PRO A 131 -13.34 9.69 9.29
CA PRO A 131 -12.02 9.96 9.83
C PRO A 131 -11.02 10.32 8.73
N VAL A 132 -10.28 11.40 8.93
CA VAL A 132 -9.34 11.96 7.93
C VAL A 132 -8.09 11.09 7.81
N GLY A 133 -7.72 10.73 6.58
CA GLY A 133 -6.46 10.03 6.30
C GLY A 133 -6.42 8.59 6.78
N VAL A 134 -7.58 7.96 7.04
CA VAL A 134 -7.67 6.56 7.47
C VAL A 134 -8.07 5.68 6.27
N PRO A 135 -7.32 4.60 5.97
CA PRO A 135 -7.64 3.67 4.88
C PRO A 135 -8.78 2.72 5.26
N LEU A 136 -10.00 3.22 5.43
CA LEU A 136 -11.12 2.46 5.98
C LEU A 136 -11.46 1.18 5.20
N HIS A 137 -11.71 0.11 5.94
CA HIS A 137 -12.53 -1.01 5.49
C HIS A 137 -13.88 -0.87 6.20
N CYS A 138 -14.96 -0.63 5.45
CA CYS A 138 -16.28 -0.40 6.00
C CYS A 138 -17.31 -1.28 5.30
N VAL A 139 -18.18 -1.92 6.06
CA VAL A 139 -19.37 -2.62 5.58
C VAL A 139 -20.55 -2.05 6.35
N ALA A 140 -21.58 -1.60 5.65
CA ALA A 140 -22.82 -1.16 6.30
C ALA A 140 -24.03 -1.76 5.61
N VAL A 141 -25.11 -1.91 6.35
CA VAL A 141 -26.39 -2.44 5.85
C VAL A 141 -27.53 -1.58 6.36
N SER A 142 -28.56 -1.43 5.53
CA SER A 142 -29.79 -0.75 5.88
C SER A 142 -30.98 -1.53 5.32
N GLY A 143 -31.93 -1.85 6.18
CA GLY A 143 -33.19 -2.50 5.80
C GLY A 143 -34.34 -1.57 6.12
N ASN A 144 -35.26 -1.39 5.17
CA ASN A 144 -36.41 -0.53 5.33
C ASN A 144 -37.69 -1.33 5.06
N SER A 145 -38.47 -1.52 6.12
CA SER A 145 -39.73 -2.29 6.13
C SER A 145 -40.85 -1.62 5.34
N THR A 146 -40.78 -0.30 5.14
CA THR A 146 -41.78 0.47 4.39
C THR A 146 -41.56 0.36 2.88
N THR A 147 -40.31 0.43 2.43
CA THR A 147 -39.96 0.33 1.00
C THR A 147 -39.71 -1.10 0.54
N GLY A 148 -39.46 -2.04 1.48
CA GLY A 148 -39.06 -3.41 1.18
C GLY A 148 -37.62 -3.54 0.69
N MET A 149 -36.81 -2.48 0.79
CA MET A 149 -35.41 -2.54 0.35
C MET A 149 -34.48 -2.96 1.48
N LEU A 150 -33.58 -3.87 1.16
CA LEU A 150 -32.41 -4.22 1.97
C LEU A 150 -31.17 -3.89 1.15
N LEU A 151 -30.38 -2.96 1.65
CA LEU A 151 -29.23 -2.37 0.97
C LEU A 151 -27.94 -2.64 1.76
N GLY A 152 -26.83 -2.72 1.03
CA GLY A 152 -25.50 -2.80 1.58
C GLY A 152 -24.58 -1.71 1.02
N TYR A 153 -23.57 -1.35 1.79
CA TYR A 153 -22.44 -0.53 1.38
C TYR A 153 -21.17 -1.25 1.75
N VAL A 154 -20.21 -1.30 0.83
CA VAL A 154 -18.89 -1.86 1.07
C VAL A 154 -17.85 -0.90 0.56
N GLU A 155 -16.92 -0.54 1.44
CA GLU A 155 -15.78 0.30 1.14
C GLU A 155 -14.48 -0.40 1.52
N TYR A 156 -13.53 -0.41 0.58
CA TYR A 156 -12.17 -0.87 0.81
C TYR A 156 -11.17 0.27 0.68
N PHE A 157 -10.27 0.33 1.65
CA PHE A 157 -9.16 1.29 1.75
C PHE A 157 -9.55 2.76 1.66
N GLY A 158 -10.82 3.11 1.92
CA GLY A 158 -11.32 4.48 1.91
C GLY A 158 -11.61 5.09 0.52
N PHE A 159 -11.48 4.33 -0.58
CA PHE A 159 -11.69 4.86 -1.93
C PHE A 159 -12.43 3.91 -2.89
N LEU A 160 -12.36 2.60 -2.69
CA LEU A 160 -13.13 1.66 -3.50
C LEU A 160 -14.48 1.42 -2.83
N ARG A 161 -15.53 2.02 -3.38
CA ARG A 161 -16.85 2.10 -2.75
C ARG A 161 -17.89 1.43 -3.64
N ALA A 162 -18.71 0.58 -3.06
CA ALA A 162 -19.79 -0.12 -3.75
C ALA A 162 -21.08 -0.08 -2.93
N VAL A 163 -22.20 0.07 -3.63
CA VAL A 163 -23.55 -0.09 -3.07
C VAL A 163 -24.11 -1.41 -3.60
N VAL A 164 -24.78 -2.16 -2.72
CA VAL A 164 -25.29 -3.50 -2.96
C VAL A 164 -26.80 -3.50 -2.75
N LEU A 165 -27.55 -4.08 -3.68
CA LEU A 165 -28.97 -4.40 -3.50
C LEU A 165 -29.06 -5.84 -3.00
N LEU A 166 -29.46 -6.02 -1.75
CA LEU A 166 -29.57 -7.34 -1.13
C LEU A 166 -30.97 -7.92 -1.34
N SER A 167 -32.00 -7.08 -1.29
CA SER A 167 -33.39 -7.41 -1.60
C SER A 167 -34.22 -6.17 -1.95
N GLU A 168 -35.24 -6.34 -2.78
CA GLU A 168 -36.32 -5.37 -3.04
C GLU A 168 -37.67 -5.81 -2.45
N THR A 169 -37.71 -7.00 -1.85
CA THR A 169 -38.92 -7.58 -1.25
C THR A 169 -38.68 -7.98 0.20
N TYR A 170 -37.80 -7.24 0.87
CA TYR A 170 -37.43 -7.48 2.25
C TYR A 170 -38.64 -7.37 3.18
N ILE A 171 -38.92 -8.47 3.88
CA ILE A 171 -39.94 -8.55 4.93
C ILE A 171 -39.22 -8.76 6.25
N GLY A 172 -38.97 -7.66 6.96
CA GLY A 172 -38.34 -7.67 8.28
C GLY A 172 -38.39 -6.28 8.91
N PRO A 173 -37.81 -6.12 10.12
CA PRO A 173 -37.77 -4.84 10.80
C PRO A 173 -36.82 -3.86 10.08
N ASP A 174 -37.00 -2.57 10.36
CA ASP A 174 -36.00 -1.56 10.01
C ASP A 174 -34.67 -1.90 10.71
N ILE A 175 -33.57 -1.88 9.98
CA ILE A 175 -32.23 -2.11 10.52
C ILE A 175 -31.23 -1.11 9.96
N GLU A 176 -30.27 -0.71 10.78
CA GLU A 176 -29.06 -0.02 10.37
C GLU A 176 -27.90 -0.61 11.17
N ASN A 177 -26.86 -1.07 10.47
CA ASN A 177 -25.65 -1.58 11.11
C ASN A 177 -24.42 -1.25 10.26
N CYS A 178 -23.30 -0.98 10.93
CA CYS A 178 -22.05 -0.57 10.31
C CYS A 178 -20.87 -1.20 11.05
N TYR A 179 -20.01 -1.87 10.29
CA TYR A 179 -18.74 -2.40 10.75
C TYR A 179 -17.61 -1.69 9.99
N ALA A 180 -16.81 -0.89 10.69
CA ALA A 180 -15.72 -0.13 10.10
C ALA A 180 -14.42 -0.28 10.88
N ILE A 181 -13.31 -0.50 10.17
CA ILE A 181 -11.96 -0.62 10.76
C ILE A 181 -10.90 0.13 9.95
N ASP A 182 -9.81 0.48 10.61
CA ASP A 182 -8.53 0.76 9.96
C ASP A 182 -7.78 -0.57 9.79
N PRO A 183 -7.67 -1.12 8.58
CA PRO A 183 -7.01 -2.40 8.32
C PRO A 183 -5.50 -2.37 8.60
N THR A 184 -4.89 -1.19 8.80
CA THR A 184 -3.47 -1.08 9.13
C THR A 184 -3.17 -1.19 10.62
N THR A 185 -4.19 -0.97 11.47
CA THR A 185 -4.05 -0.99 12.94
C THR A 185 -5.01 -1.97 13.62
N GLY A 186 -6.10 -2.36 12.94
CA GLY A 186 -7.20 -3.12 13.53
C GLY A 186 -8.16 -2.27 14.36
N MET A 187 -7.97 -0.95 14.42
CA MET A 187 -8.83 -0.06 15.20
C MET A 187 -10.23 0.01 14.57
N GLN A 188 -11.26 -0.26 15.36
CA GLN A 188 -12.66 -0.17 14.96
C GLN A 188 -13.21 1.24 15.15
N PHE A 189 -14.14 1.64 14.29
CA PHE A 189 -14.85 2.91 14.35
C PHE A 189 -16.35 2.66 14.46
N ASP A 190 -17.01 3.51 15.23
CA ASP A 190 -18.46 3.63 15.24
C ASP A 190 -18.84 4.72 14.22
N LEU A 191 -19.33 4.30 13.05
CA LEU A 191 -19.64 5.18 11.92
C LEU A 191 -21.05 4.91 11.42
N SER A 192 -21.66 5.91 10.79
CA SER A 192 -22.94 5.76 10.12
C SER A 192 -22.80 6.01 8.63
N VAL A 193 -23.58 5.26 7.82
CA VAL A 193 -23.59 5.39 6.35
C VAL A 193 -24.99 5.77 5.90
N ARG A 194 -25.10 6.80 5.06
CA ARG A 194 -26.38 7.21 4.46
C ARG A 194 -26.76 6.27 3.32
N LEU A 195 -27.53 5.23 3.64
CA LEU A 195 -28.03 4.22 2.70
C LEU A 195 -29.53 4.41 2.42
N GLN A 196 -29.88 5.55 1.84
CA GLN A 196 -31.26 5.87 1.45
C GLN A 196 -31.31 6.05 -0.07
N PHE A 197 -31.46 4.93 -0.78
CA PHE A 197 -31.59 4.89 -2.23
C PHE A 197 -32.96 4.37 -2.61
N SER A 198 -33.57 4.94 -3.63
CA SER A 198 -34.76 4.40 -4.29
C SER A 198 -34.38 3.32 -5.30
N GLN A 199 -35.37 2.61 -5.82
CA GLN A 199 -35.16 1.67 -6.94
C GLN A 199 -34.57 2.37 -8.17
N ALA A 200 -34.98 3.61 -8.46
CA ALA A 200 -34.43 4.39 -9.57
C ALA A 200 -32.95 4.72 -9.36
N ASP A 201 -32.55 5.06 -8.13
CA ASP A 201 -31.14 5.28 -7.79
C ASP A 201 -30.32 4.01 -7.99
N MET A 202 -30.86 2.84 -7.61
CA MET A 202 -30.18 1.56 -7.81
C MET A 202 -29.93 1.23 -9.28
N VAL A 203 -30.88 1.55 -10.16
CA VAL A 203 -30.68 1.44 -11.62
C VAL A 203 -29.52 2.33 -12.08
N ASP A 204 -29.49 3.59 -11.65
CA ASP A 204 -28.42 4.53 -12.01
C ASP A 204 -27.04 4.09 -11.48
N ILE A 205 -27.00 3.49 -10.30
CA ILE A 205 -25.79 2.91 -9.70
C ILE A 205 -25.28 1.71 -10.51
N PHE A 206 -26.18 0.83 -10.95
CA PHE A 206 -25.81 -0.35 -11.74
C PHE A 206 -25.43 -0.01 -13.19
N ASP A 207 -25.98 1.08 -13.72
CA ASP A 207 -25.61 1.66 -15.01
C ASP A 207 -24.32 2.50 -14.95
N TYR A 208 -23.58 2.45 -13.83
CA TYR A 208 -22.31 3.14 -13.61
C TYR A 208 -22.39 4.67 -13.71
N LYS A 209 -23.60 5.27 -13.58
CA LYS A 209 -23.76 6.73 -13.63
C LYS A 209 -23.14 7.44 -12.42
N HIS A 210 -22.87 6.69 -11.34
CA HIS A 210 -22.20 7.16 -10.13
C HIS A 210 -20.69 6.84 -10.07
N CYS A 211 -20.10 6.39 -11.19
CA CYS A 211 -18.67 6.17 -11.32
C CYS A 211 -17.96 7.41 -11.87
N ASP A 212 -17.40 8.19 -10.98
CA ASP A 212 -16.57 9.36 -11.28
C ASP A 212 -15.09 9.05 -10.97
N ASN A 213 -14.24 9.16 -12.00
CA ASN A 213 -12.79 8.93 -11.91
C ASN A 213 -12.07 9.98 -11.06
N GLU A 214 -12.48 11.26 -11.14
CA GLU A 214 -11.86 12.32 -10.36
C GLU A 214 -12.29 12.20 -8.89
N ALA A 215 -13.55 11.88 -8.61
CA ALA A 215 -14.00 11.62 -7.25
C ALA A 215 -13.27 10.40 -6.63
N THR A 216 -13.06 9.33 -7.41
CA THR A 216 -12.28 8.17 -6.98
C THR A 216 -10.83 8.54 -6.68
N LYS A 217 -10.21 9.36 -7.54
CA LYS A 217 -8.85 9.86 -7.34
C LYS A 217 -8.75 10.74 -6.08
N GLN A 218 -9.70 11.63 -5.86
CA GLN A 218 -9.75 12.46 -4.65
C GLN A 218 -9.88 11.62 -3.38
N ALA A 219 -10.75 10.60 -3.39
CA ALA A 219 -10.88 9.66 -2.28
C ALA A 219 -9.57 8.89 -2.02
N ALA A 220 -8.91 8.42 -3.09
CA ALA A 220 -7.62 7.76 -2.98
C ALA A 220 -6.53 8.70 -2.43
N ASP A 221 -6.44 9.93 -2.92
CA ASP A 221 -5.46 10.93 -2.46
C ASP A 221 -5.67 11.30 -0.98
N ALA A 222 -6.93 11.37 -0.53
CA ALA A 222 -7.28 11.62 0.87
C ALA A 222 -6.75 10.55 1.83
N VAL A 223 -6.49 9.33 1.34
CA VAL A 223 -5.94 8.21 2.11
C VAL A 223 -4.44 8.05 1.89
N PHE A 224 -4.01 7.96 0.64
CA PHE A 224 -2.62 7.70 0.29
C PHE A 224 -1.71 8.88 0.64
N GLY A 225 -2.17 10.13 0.45
CA GLY A 225 -1.37 11.32 0.77
C GLY A 225 -0.90 11.35 2.23
N PRO A 226 -1.81 11.30 3.22
CA PRO A 226 -1.45 11.19 4.63
C PRO A 226 -0.63 9.93 4.95
N GLY A 227 -0.93 8.79 4.33
CA GLY A 227 -0.17 7.55 4.49
C GLY A 227 1.30 7.69 4.07
N VAL A 228 1.54 8.30 2.92
CA VAL A 228 2.89 8.58 2.39
C VAL A 228 3.62 9.59 3.27
N ALA A 229 2.94 10.65 3.73
CA ALA A 229 3.53 11.64 4.63
C ALA A 229 4.00 10.99 5.95
N ARG A 230 3.16 10.14 6.57
CA ARG A 230 3.52 9.40 7.80
C ARG A 230 4.71 8.45 7.57
N LYS A 231 4.74 7.74 6.44
CA LYS A 231 5.89 6.87 6.10
C LYS A 231 7.17 7.67 5.92
N ARG A 232 7.10 8.82 5.25
CA ARG A 232 8.26 9.71 5.05
C ARG A 232 8.79 10.25 6.38
N GLN A 233 7.91 10.64 7.30
CA GLN A 233 8.31 11.11 8.62
C GLN A 233 8.98 9.99 9.44
N ARG A 234 8.43 8.77 9.42
CA ARG A 234 9.06 7.62 10.08
C ARG A 234 10.44 7.32 9.52
N GLU A 235 10.60 7.36 8.20
CA GLU A 235 11.90 7.16 7.55
C GLU A 235 12.90 8.25 7.94
N GLN A 236 12.46 9.51 8.01
CA GLN A 236 13.29 10.61 8.50
C GLN A 236 13.78 10.36 9.92
N SER A 237 12.88 10.00 10.84
CA SER A 237 13.24 9.69 12.22
C SER A 237 14.20 8.50 12.30
N HIS A 238 13.96 7.45 11.51
CA HIS A 238 14.85 6.30 11.43
C HIS A 238 16.25 6.69 10.95
N ALA A 239 16.36 7.42 9.84
CA ALA A 239 17.65 7.86 9.28
C ALA A 239 18.44 8.75 10.25
N VAL A 240 17.74 9.64 10.99
CA VAL A 240 18.37 10.48 12.02
C VAL A 240 18.86 9.63 13.20
N ASN A 241 18.03 8.72 13.71
CA ASN A 241 18.41 7.87 14.84
C ASN A 241 19.59 6.97 14.49
N GLU A 242 19.59 6.35 13.30
CA GLU A 242 20.71 5.54 12.81
C GLU A 242 22.00 6.38 12.69
N ALA A 243 21.91 7.59 12.14
CA ALA A 243 23.06 8.48 12.00
C ALA A 243 23.63 8.93 13.35
N VAL A 244 22.77 9.25 14.32
CA VAL A 244 23.17 9.61 15.69
C VAL A 244 23.85 8.42 16.36
N GLN A 245 23.21 7.25 16.34
CA GLN A 245 23.76 6.04 16.95
C GLN A 245 25.13 5.70 16.37
N TYR A 246 25.25 5.67 15.04
CA TYR A 246 26.53 5.43 14.36
C TYR A 246 27.59 6.46 14.76
N ALA A 247 27.25 7.74 14.83
CA ALA A 247 28.19 8.78 15.19
C ALA A 247 28.73 8.61 16.61
N PHE A 248 27.87 8.29 17.59
CA PHE A 248 28.30 8.06 18.97
C PHE A 248 29.12 6.77 19.14
N GLU A 249 28.76 5.70 18.44
CA GLU A 249 29.53 4.45 18.44
C GLU A 249 30.94 4.62 17.86
N ASN A 250 31.16 5.65 17.04
CA ASN A 250 32.40 5.85 16.28
C ASN A 250 33.12 7.19 16.59
N CYS A 251 32.64 8.00 17.54
CA CYS A 251 33.31 9.25 17.94
C CYS A 251 34.34 9.07 19.06
N GLY A 252 34.40 7.89 19.67
CA GLY A 252 35.32 7.56 20.76
C GLY A 252 34.91 8.11 22.13
N ALA A 253 33.71 8.69 22.27
CA ALA A 253 33.14 9.06 23.57
C ALA A 253 32.44 7.85 24.23
N GLN A 254 32.42 7.82 25.56
CA GLN A 254 31.67 6.85 26.35
C GLN A 254 30.40 7.48 26.94
N PRO A 255 29.37 6.68 27.28
CA PRO A 255 28.18 7.18 27.95
C PRO A 255 28.54 7.90 29.27
N GLY A 256 28.15 9.18 29.38
CA GLY A 256 28.43 10.03 30.54
C GLY A 256 29.62 10.98 30.39
N ASP A 257 30.40 10.86 29.31
CA ASP A 257 31.50 11.77 29.02
C ASP A 257 31.00 13.19 28.67
N ILE A 258 31.79 14.20 29.05
CA ILE A 258 31.65 15.55 28.51
C ILE A 258 32.32 15.56 27.13
N LEU A 259 31.54 15.86 26.09
CA LEU A 259 32.05 15.89 24.72
C LEU A 259 33.07 17.01 24.52
N THR A 260 34.23 16.65 23.98
CA THR A 260 35.26 17.60 23.54
C THR A 260 34.89 18.25 22.21
N GLU A 261 35.49 19.40 21.87
CA GLU A 261 35.29 20.04 20.57
C GLU A 261 35.65 19.11 19.39
N GLU A 262 36.67 18.28 19.54
CA GLU A 262 37.08 17.34 18.51
C GLU A 262 36.03 16.23 18.32
N GLN A 263 35.51 15.68 19.41
CA GLN A 263 34.42 14.70 19.35
C GLN A 263 33.16 15.31 18.72
N LEU A 264 32.84 16.59 19.01
CA LEU A 264 31.72 17.29 18.37
C LEU A 264 31.91 17.40 16.85
N ARG A 265 33.13 17.71 16.37
CA ARG A 265 33.44 17.75 14.93
C ARG A 265 33.33 16.37 14.29
N ILE A 266 33.82 15.34 14.97
CA ILE A 266 33.72 13.94 14.49
C ILE A 266 32.26 13.51 14.39
N ILE A 267 31.45 13.79 15.42
CA ILE A 267 30.01 13.49 15.43
C ILE A 267 29.32 14.17 14.25
N ALA A 268 29.54 15.48 14.06
CA ALA A 268 28.94 16.23 12.96
C ALA A 268 29.29 15.63 11.58
N ARG A 269 30.55 15.23 11.39
CA ARG A 269 31.00 14.56 10.16
C ARG A 269 30.32 13.21 9.96
N LEU A 270 30.36 12.33 10.95
CA LEU A 270 29.81 10.96 10.85
C LEU A 270 28.30 10.96 10.67
N MET A 271 27.58 11.84 11.38
CA MET A 271 26.14 12.03 11.19
C MET A 271 25.83 12.48 9.76
N SER A 272 26.58 13.47 9.25
CA SER A 272 26.38 13.98 7.89
C SER A 272 26.61 12.89 6.85
N GLU A 273 27.72 12.15 6.96
CA GLU A 273 28.05 11.02 6.08
C GLU A 273 26.93 9.98 6.04
N ARG A 274 26.33 9.67 7.19
CA ARG A 274 25.20 8.72 7.29
C ARG A 274 23.87 9.27 6.76
N LEU A 275 23.64 10.57 6.85
CA LEU A 275 22.41 11.21 6.36
C LEU A 275 22.42 11.49 4.85
N ILE A 276 23.58 11.55 4.20
CA ILE A 276 23.70 11.84 2.76
C ILE A 276 22.74 10.99 1.91
N PRO A 277 22.65 9.65 2.04
CA PRO A 277 21.75 8.85 1.22
C PRO A 277 20.28 9.28 1.35
N PHE A 278 19.83 9.60 2.57
CA PHE A 278 18.49 10.08 2.83
C PHE A 278 18.27 11.47 2.20
N ILE A 279 19.18 12.42 2.44
CA ILE A 279 19.09 13.78 1.89
C ILE A 279 19.06 13.76 0.35
N VAL A 280 19.92 12.95 -0.27
CA VAL A 280 19.94 12.77 -1.72
C VAL A 280 18.60 12.21 -2.22
N SER A 281 17.99 11.27 -1.50
CA SER A 281 16.69 10.69 -1.87
C SER A 281 15.57 11.75 -1.89
N LEU A 282 15.62 12.75 -1.00
CA LEU A 282 14.63 13.83 -0.94
C LEU A 282 14.68 14.75 -2.16
N ASN A 283 15.86 14.91 -2.75
CA ASN A 283 16.12 15.83 -3.86
C ASN A 283 16.05 15.16 -5.23
N GLN A 284 15.68 13.87 -5.31
CA GLN A 284 15.50 13.22 -6.59
C GLN A 284 14.25 13.76 -7.30
N PRO A 285 14.36 14.24 -8.55
CA PRO A 285 13.21 14.68 -9.32
C PRO A 285 12.25 13.51 -9.49
N ARG A 286 10.96 13.73 -9.20
CA ARG A 286 9.93 12.73 -9.49
C ARG A 286 9.88 12.57 -11.01
N PRO A 287 10.11 11.37 -11.56
CA PRO A 287 9.93 11.13 -12.98
C PRO A 287 8.50 11.55 -13.36
N LEU A 288 8.31 12.17 -14.52
CA LEU A 288 6.95 12.30 -15.05
C LEU A 288 6.43 10.90 -15.40
N PRO A 289 5.14 10.59 -15.15
CA PRO A 289 4.59 9.31 -15.57
C PRO A 289 4.79 9.15 -17.08
N PRO A 290 5.14 7.94 -17.56
CA PRO A 290 5.27 7.70 -18.99
C PRO A 290 3.94 8.05 -19.67
N ARG A 291 3.99 8.79 -20.79
CA ARG A 291 2.82 9.07 -21.61
C ARG A 291 2.26 7.74 -22.13
N ARG A 292 1.23 7.20 -21.48
CA ARG A 292 0.48 6.05 -22.00
C ARG A 292 -0.27 6.49 -23.26
N ASN A 293 -0.01 5.81 -24.38
CA ASN A 293 -0.83 5.92 -25.58
C ASN A 293 -2.16 5.20 -25.31
N LEU A 294 -3.21 5.95 -24.94
CA LEU A 294 -4.57 5.45 -24.67
C LEU A 294 -5.22 4.64 -25.82
N ARG A 295 -4.60 4.57 -27.01
CA ARG A 295 -5.18 3.90 -28.19
C ARG A 295 -4.93 2.39 -28.27
N SER A 296 -3.97 1.82 -27.53
CA SER A 296 -3.69 0.37 -27.60
C SER A 296 -4.53 -0.46 -26.64
N ASP A 297 -4.95 0.10 -25.50
CA ASP A 297 -5.44 -0.70 -24.37
C ASP A 297 -6.98 -0.90 -24.39
N ILE A 298 -7.69 -0.18 -25.26
CA ILE A 298 -9.15 -0.33 -25.42
C ILE A 298 -9.52 -1.59 -26.23
N LYS A 299 -8.57 -2.17 -27.00
CA LYS A 299 -8.86 -3.36 -27.81
C LYS A 299 -8.85 -4.69 -27.04
N ASP A 300 -8.28 -4.73 -25.83
CA ASP A 300 -8.13 -5.97 -25.05
C ASP A 300 -9.14 -6.11 -23.89
N GLN A 301 -10.02 -5.13 -23.66
CA GLN A 301 -11.07 -5.20 -22.62
C GLN A 301 -12.49 -5.35 -23.16
N SER A 302 -12.66 -5.46 -24.48
CA SER A 302 -13.92 -5.79 -25.14
C SER A 302 -13.91 -7.23 -25.67
N GLY A 303 -13.62 -8.19 -24.78
CA GLY A 303 -13.65 -9.62 -25.08
C GLY A 303 -14.58 -10.34 -24.13
N THR A 304 -15.89 -10.31 -24.47
CA THR A 304 -17.02 -11.13 -23.95
C THR A 304 -17.19 -11.23 -22.45
#